data_AF-A0A0A2VL02-F1
#
_entry.id   AF-A0A0A2VL02-F1
#
_cell.length_a   1.000
_cell.length_b   1.000
_cell.length_c   1.000
_cell.angle_alpha   90.00
_cell.angle_beta   90.00
_cell.angle_gamma   90.00
#
_symmetry.space_group_name_H-M   'P 1'
#
loop_
_entity.id
_entity.type
_entity.pdbx_description
1 polymer ?
#
loop_
_entity_poly.entity_id
_entity_poly.type
_entity_poly.pdbx_seq_one_letter_code
_entity_poly.pdbx_strand_id
1 'polypeptide(L)'
;MLPENGSDPVVNSTAVAAGWGVQKAPLFLDSPFRAGTLGKVVVPVQPRESCSSIDPNWVATDKIVCAGGNGKNVCRGDSGGPLFDQETGQIIGIASFVARDPGFQWPTKLTPFCNLAPSVYTSVSKHLAFINANLGEPSSGSNSGTQISEVSGSNKLADLRHREEELCKDLGKSLDECRPQVAECVFQIGEQINTFPNENLAWEAIKECVSGSEE
;
A
#
# COMPACT_ATOMS: atom_id res chain seq x y z
N MET A 1 7.55 19.77 -1.20
CA MET A 1 8.64 20.36 -2.01
C MET A 1 9.27 19.27 -2.86
N LEU A 2 9.86 19.60 -4.01
CA LEU A 2 10.55 18.62 -4.87
C LEU A 2 12.06 18.59 -4.54
N PRO A 3 12.74 17.44 -4.71
CA PRO A 3 14.18 17.31 -4.51
C PRO A 3 14.96 18.05 -5.60
N GLU A 4 16.28 18.16 -5.42
CA GLU A 4 17.18 18.67 -6.45
C GLU A 4 17.19 17.76 -7.70
N ASN A 5 17.36 18.34 -8.88
CA ASN A 5 17.33 17.58 -10.14
C ASN A 5 18.46 16.56 -10.20
N GLY A 6 18.11 15.30 -10.43
CA GLY A 6 19.06 14.21 -10.50
C GLY A 6 19.69 13.80 -9.17
N SER A 7 19.30 14.39 -8.03
CA SER A 7 19.84 14.01 -6.72
C SER A 7 19.39 12.61 -6.28
N ASP A 8 20.19 11.97 -5.44
CA ASP A 8 19.85 10.68 -4.85
C ASP A 8 19.55 10.86 -3.36
N PRO A 9 18.52 10.22 -2.81
CA PRO A 9 18.30 10.21 -1.36
C PRO A 9 19.46 9.56 -0.63
N VAL A 10 19.79 10.08 0.55
CA VAL A 10 20.90 9.55 1.36
C VAL A 10 20.54 8.16 1.88
N VAL A 11 21.37 7.16 1.59
CA VAL A 11 21.19 5.80 2.11
C VAL A 11 21.20 5.81 3.64
N ASN A 12 20.31 5.03 4.24
CA ASN A 12 20.01 4.99 5.68
C ASN A 12 19.36 6.27 6.25
N SER A 13 19.06 7.28 5.43
CA SER A 13 18.16 8.35 5.89
C SER A 13 16.76 7.79 6.13
N THR A 14 15.94 8.55 6.84
CA THR A 14 14.59 8.15 7.16
C THR A 14 13.59 8.82 6.22
N ALA A 15 12.65 8.04 5.72
CA ALA A 15 11.58 8.49 4.86
C ALA A 15 10.22 8.06 5.42
N VAL A 16 9.16 8.74 4.98
CA VAL A 16 7.77 8.46 5.36
C VAL A 16 6.98 8.12 4.12
N ALA A 17 6.40 6.93 4.07
CA ALA A 17 5.38 6.58 3.08
C ALA A 17 3.99 6.73 3.69
N ALA A 18 3.00 7.11 2.89
CA ALA A 18 1.63 7.25 3.34
C ALA A 18 0.63 6.75 2.29
N GLY A 19 -0.46 6.15 2.74
CA GLY A 19 -1.48 5.59 1.85
C GLY A 19 -2.59 4.84 2.58
N TRP A 20 -3.53 4.32 1.79
CA TRP A 20 -4.65 3.50 2.25
C TRP A 20 -4.50 2.03 1.85
N GLY A 21 -3.29 1.59 1.52
CA GLY A 21 -3.01 0.21 1.17
C GLY A 21 -3.26 -0.77 2.32
N VAL A 22 -3.03 -2.05 2.02
CA VAL A 22 -3.16 -3.13 3.00
C VAL A 22 -2.15 -2.91 4.15
N GLN A 23 -2.63 -2.91 5.39
CA GLN A 23 -1.83 -2.56 6.58
C GLN A 23 -1.01 -3.73 7.16
N LYS A 24 -1.28 -4.96 6.73
CA LYS A 24 -0.52 -6.15 7.09
C LYS A 24 -0.07 -6.85 5.81
N ALA A 25 1.15 -7.36 5.78
CA ALA A 25 1.59 -8.23 4.68
C ALA A 25 0.56 -9.37 4.57
N PRO A 26 -0.24 -9.43 3.50
CA PRO A 26 -1.39 -10.31 3.50
C PRO A 26 -0.91 -11.77 3.51
N LEU A 27 -1.73 -12.74 3.89
CA LEU A 27 -1.37 -14.16 3.68
C LEU A 27 -1.82 -14.66 2.30
N PHE A 28 -2.62 -13.87 1.58
CA PHE A 28 -3.16 -14.16 0.26
C PHE A 28 -3.02 -12.95 -0.68
N LEU A 29 -2.83 -13.21 -1.98
CA LEU A 29 -2.60 -12.19 -3.02
C LEU A 29 -3.72 -11.14 -3.14
N ASP A 30 -4.95 -11.48 -2.70
CA ASP A 30 -6.16 -10.67 -2.90
C ASP A 30 -6.81 -10.16 -1.62
N SER A 31 -6.04 -9.86 -0.56
CA SER A 31 -6.62 -9.20 0.62
C SER A 31 -7.39 -7.92 0.20
N PRO A 32 -8.72 -7.85 0.41
CA PRO A 32 -9.51 -6.70 0.02
C PRO A 32 -9.48 -5.59 1.08
N PHE A 33 -8.87 -5.83 2.25
CA PHE A 33 -8.88 -4.93 3.39
C PHE A 33 -7.82 -3.85 3.27
N ARG A 34 -8.31 -2.67 2.93
CA ARG A 34 -7.55 -1.42 2.88
C ARG A 34 -7.75 -0.64 4.16
N ALA A 35 -6.82 0.25 4.47
CA ALA A 35 -6.98 1.12 5.63
C ALA A 35 -8.23 2.01 5.45
N GLY A 36 -9.03 2.16 6.51
CA GLY A 36 -10.16 3.09 6.50
C GLY A 36 -9.76 4.53 6.63
N THR A 37 -8.63 4.76 7.30
CA THR A 37 -8.01 6.05 7.53
C THR A 37 -6.63 6.06 6.89
N LEU A 38 -6.11 7.26 6.61
CA LEU A 38 -4.79 7.41 6.01
C LEU A 38 -3.73 6.85 6.96
N GLY A 39 -3.02 5.82 6.51
CA GLY A 39 -1.88 5.26 7.21
C GLY A 39 -0.58 5.98 6.82
N LYS A 40 0.41 5.92 7.71
CA LYS A 40 1.79 6.28 7.38
C LYS A 40 2.77 5.31 8.04
N VAL A 41 3.91 5.10 7.38
CA VAL A 41 4.99 4.27 7.89
C VAL A 41 6.32 4.98 7.71
N VAL A 42 7.14 4.92 8.77
CA VAL A 42 8.51 5.42 8.77
C VAL A 42 9.42 4.28 8.32
N VAL A 43 10.17 4.52 7.24
CA VAL A 43 10.99 3.52 6.57
C VAL A 43 12.40 4.06 6.29
N PRO A 44 13.45 3.23 6.38
CA PRO A 44 14.79 3.63 5.96
C PRO A 44 14.90 3.65 4.44
N VAL A 45 15.65 4.61 3.90
CA VAL A 45 16.17 4.54 2.53
C VAL A 45 17.24 3.47 2.47
N GLN A 46 17.14 2.57 1.50
CA GLN A 46 18.05 1.45 1.29
C GLN A 46 18.95 1.72 0.08
N PRO A 47 20.13 1.09 0.00
CA PRO A 47 20.87 0.98 -1.26
C PRO A 47 19.95 0.48 -2.38
N ARG A 48 20.15 0.98 -3.61
CA ARG A 48 19.32 0.55 -4.76
C ARG A 48 19.40 -0.95 -4.99
N GLU A 49 20.59 -1.49 -4.74
CA GLU A 49 20.92 -2.91 -4.85
C GLU A 49 20.12 -3.75 -3.86
N SER A 50 19.58 -3.18 -2.78
CA SER A 50 18.71 -3.90 -1.85
C SER A 50 17.36 -4.27 -2.49
N CYS A 51 16.96 -3.62 -3.58
CA CYS A 51 15.83 -4.04 -4.39
C CYS A 51 16.22 -5.01 -5.52
N SER A 52 17.49 -5.38 -5.69
CA SER A 52 17.99 -6.18 -6.84
C SER A 52 17.51 -7.63 -6.90
N SER A 53 16.81 -8.13 -5.88
CA SER A 53 16.08 -9.41 -5.95
C SER A 53 14.87 -9.35 -6.89
N ILE A 54 14.43 -8.14 -7.24
CA ILE A 54 13.51 -7.87 -8.35
C ILE A 54 14.32 -8.01 -9.64
N ASP A 55 13.71 -8.66 -10.64
CA ASP A 55 14.23 -8.83 -12.00
C ASP A 55 15.37 -7.86 -12.36
N PRO A 56 16.60 -8.36 -12.60
CA PRO A 56 17.78 -7.54 -12.88
C PRO A 56 17.58 -6.53 -14.01
N ASN A 57 16.64 -6.78 -14.93
CA ASN A 57 16.32 -5.87 -16.03
C ASN A 57 15.61 -4.59 -15.57
N TRP A 58 14.96 -4.59 -14.40
CA TRP A 58 14.20 -3.44 -13.88
C TRP A 58 14.98 -2.62 -12.85
N VAL A 59 15.87 -3.26 -12.09
CA VAL A 59 16.57 -2.64 -10.94
C VAL A 59 17.82 -1.86 -11.33
N ALA A 60 18.39 -2.12 -12.51
CA ALA A 60 19.60 -1.48 -12.99
C ALA A 60 19.43 -0.01 -13.42
N THR A 61 18.30 0.63 -13.12
CA THR A 61 18.07 2.03 -13.51
C THR A 61 18.32 2.97 -12.33
N ASP A 62 19.02 4.07 -12.59
CA ASP A 62 19.19 5.19 -11.65
C ASP A 62 17.86 5.89 -11.31
N LYS A 63 16.77 5.47 -11.96
CA LYS A 63 15.40 5.99 -11.88
C LYS A 63 14.57 5.45 -10.71
N ILE A 64 15.16 4.64 -9.83
CA ILE A 64 14.47 4.12 -8.65
C ILE A 64 15.05 4.63 -7.33
N VAL A 65 14.21 4.57 -6.30
CA VAL A 65 14.57 4.67 -4.88
C VAL A 65 14.10 3.39 -4.19
N CYS A 66 14.93 2.84 -3.32
CA CYS A 66 14.59 1.70 -2.47
C CYS A 66 14.36 2.18 -1.05
N ALA A 67 13.24 1.78 -0.43
CA ALA A 67 12.98 2.09 0.97
C ALA A 67 12.10 1.03 1.64
N GLY A 68 12.25 0.88 2.95
CA GLY A 68 11.50 -0.09 3.74
C GLY A 68 12.27 -1.38 4.02
N GLY A 69 11.52 -2.47 4.15
CA GLY A 69 11.99 -3.76 4.63
C GLY A 69 11.77 -3.93 6.13
N ASN A 70 12.19 -5.10 6.65
CA ASN A 70 12.11 -5.44 8.08
C ASN A 70 10.69 -5.26 8.69
N GLY A 71 9.64 -5.62 7.94
CA GLY A 71 8.25 -5.54 8.38
C GLY A 71 7.59 -4.17 8.19
N LYS A 72 8.28 -3.20 7.57
CA LYS A 72 7.74 -1.86 7.29
C LYS A 72 7.90 -1.52 5.82
N ASN A 73 6.79 -1.45 5.11
CA ASN A 73 6.76 -1.22 3.67
C ASN A 73 5.46 -0.55 3.24
N VAL A 74 5.44 -0.09 1.98
CA VAL A 74 4.20 0.08 1.24
C VAL A 74 3.70 -1.28 0.75
N CYS A 75 2.41 -1.39 0.47
CA CYS A 75 1.81 -2.65 0.05
C CYS A 75 0.80 -2.44 -1.08
N ARG A 76 0.02 -3.47 -1.37
CA ARG A 76 -1.04 -3.44 -2.37
C ARG A 76 -1.99 -2.28 -2.07
N GLY A 77 -2.20 -1.43 -3.06
CA GLY A 77 -3.07 -0.27 -2.94
C GLY A 77 -2.38 1.04 -2.58
N ASP A 78 -1.07 1.01 -2.29
CA ASP A 78 -0.27 2.22 -2.08
C ASP A 78 0.40 2.74 -3.36
N SER A 79 0.32 2.02 -4.49
CA SER A 79 0.90 2.45 -5.77
C SER A 79 0.44 3.86 -6.16
N GLY A 80 1.38 4.73 -6.50
CA GLY A 80 1.17 6.15 -6.75
C GLY A 80 1.27 7.04 -5.49
N GLY A 81 1.32 6.44 -4.30
CA GLY A 81 1.48 7.14 -3.03
C GLY A 81 2.88 7.78 -2.86
N PRO A 82 2.99 8.83 -2.06
CA PRO A 82 4.25 9.55 -1.88
C PRO A 82 5.21 8.85 -0.90
N LEU A 83 6.50 9.01 -1.16
CA LEU A 83 7.59 8.80 -0.20
C LEU A 83 8.26 10.15 0.07
N PHE A 84 8.16 10.62 1.30
CA PHE A 84 8.76 11.87 1.76
C PHE A 84 10.08 11.60 2.47
N ASP A 85 11.11 12.40 2.21
CA ASP A 85 12.24 12.49 3.12
C ASP A 85 11.78 13.13 4.45
N GLN A 86 12.09 12.49 5.58
CA GLN A 86 11.54 12.90 6.87
C GLN A 86 12.13 14.23 7.37
N GLU A 87 13.39 14.52 7.03
CA GLU A 87 14.08 15.72 7.51
C GLU A 87 13.71 16.94 6.67
N THR A 88 13.70 16.79 5.35
CA THR A 88 13.49 17.89 4.41
C THR A 88 12.04 18.08 3.98
N GLY A 89 11.18 17.06 4.15
CA GLY A 89 9.80 17.05 3.65
C GLY A 89 9.71 17.01 2.12
N GLN A 90 10.79 16.68 1.41
CA GLN A 90 10.80 16.56 -0.04
C GLN A 90 10.16 15.24 -0.49
N ILE A 91 9.43 15.26 -1.61
CA ILE A 91 8.90 14.02 -2.21
C ILE A 91 10.02 13.36 -3.00
N ILE A 92 10.67 12.37 -2.40
CA ILE A 92 11.84 11.71 -2.99
C ILE A 92 11.46 10.52 -3.87
N GLY A 93 10.26 9.96 -3.69
CA GLY A 93 9.80 8.82 -4.47
C GLY A 93 8.28 8.71 -4.59
N ILE A 94 7.84 7.94 -5.59
CA ILE A 94 6.44 7.54 -5.79
C ILE A 94 6.36 6.02 -5.70
N ALA A 95 5.51 5.49 -4.83
CA ALA A 95 5.35 4.06 -4.62
C ALA A 95 4.98 3.36 -5.94
N SER A 96 5.72 2.31 -6.29
CA SER A 96 5.57 1.63 -7.57
C SER A 96 5.16 0.18 -7.36
N PHE A 97 6.10 -0.64 -6.87
CA PHE A 97 5.90 -2.07 -6.66
C PHE A 97 6.80 -2.59 -5.53
N VAL A 98 6.59 -3.84 -5.16
CA VAL A 98 7.18 -4.47 -3.97
C VAL A 98 8.11 -5.61 -4.37
N ALA A 99 9.26 -5.69 -3.70
CA ALA A 99 10.23 -6.75 -3.93
C ALA A 99 9.77 -8.06 -3.30
N ARG A 100 10.27 -9.18 -3.83
CA ARG A 100 10.11 -10.49 -3.20
C ARG A 100 11.00 -10.59 -1.95
N ASP A 101 10.41 -11.02 -0.86
CA ASP A 101 11.06 -11.34 0.41
C ASP A 101 12.14 -12.43 0.22
N PRO A 102 13.33 -12.25 0.81
CA PRO A 102 14.38 -13.25 0.77
C PRO A 102 13.97 -14.52 1.50
N GLY A 103 14.45 -15.67 1.02
CA GLY A 103 14.22 -16.97 1.68
C GLY A 103 12.82 -17.55 1.47
N PHE A 104 11.97 -16.92 0.64
CA PHE A 104 10.69 -17.51 0.27
C PHE A 104 10.89 -18.86 -0.44
N GLN A 105 10.46 -19.94 0.22
CA GLN A 105 10.36 -21.29 -0.33
C GLN A 105 8.90 -21.66 -0.39
N TRP A 106 8.39 -21.99 -1.57
CA TRP A 106 7.11 -22.67 -1.68
C TRP A 106 7.17 -23.98 -0.87
N PRO A 107 6.22 -24.30 0.03
CA PRO A 107 4.93 -23.66 0.29
C PRO A 107 4.83 -22.95 1.67
N THR A 108 5.73 -22.02 2.01
CA THR A 108 5.60 -21.26 3.27
C THR A 108 4.39 -20.32 3.23
N LYS A 109 3.64 -20.26 4.34
CA LYS A 109 2.39 -19.49 4.50
C LYS A 109 2.52 -17.95 4.45
N LEU A 110 3.73 -17.40 4.45
CA LEU A 110 3.93 -15.95 4.36
C LEU A 110 3.81 -15.50 2.90
N THR A 111 3.10 -14.41 2.62
CA THR A 111 3.18 -13.86 1.25
C THR A 111 4.60 -13.41 0.97
N PRO A 112 5.08 -13.63 -0.27
CA PRO A 112 6.44 -13.29 -0.64
C PRO A 112 6.72 -11.79 -0.71
N PHE A 113 5.85 -10.88 -0.29
CA PHE A 113 5.97 -9.46 -0.64
C PHE A 113 5.60 -8.52 0.52
N CYS A 114 6.13 -7.28 0.45
CA CYS A 114 5.78 -6.16 1.34
C CYS A 114 6.13 -6.37 2.81
N ASN A 115 7.05 -7.28 3.15
CA ASN A 115 7.41 -7.56 4.54
C ASN A 115 8.92 -7.40 4.77
N LEU A 116 9.73 -8.39 4.42
CA LEU A 116 11.17 -8.38 4.71
C LEU A 116 11.97 -7.57 3.68
N ALA A 117 11.65 -7.72 2.40
CA ALA A 117 12.34 -6.99 1.35
C ALA A 117 11.86 -5.52 1.27
N PRO A 118 12.72 -4.58 0.83
CA PRO A 118 12.31 -3.20 0.62
C PRO A 118 11.36 -3.05 -0.58
N SER A 119 10.66 -1.92 -0.60
CA SER A 119 9.77 -1.54 -1.71
C SER A 119 10.49 -0.64 -2.72
N VAL A 120 10.04 -0.68 -3.97
CA VAL A 120 10.55 0.15 -5.06
C VAL A 120 9.65 1.35 -5.29
N TYR A 121 10.30 2.51 -5.37
CA TYR A 121 9.69 3.78 -5.68
C TYR A 121 10.31 4.34 -6.96
N THR A 122 9.51 5.00 -7.78
CA THR A 122 10.00 5.82 -8.89
C THR A 122 10.68 7.05 -8.32
N SER A 123 11.93 7.31 -8.72
CA SER A 123 12.70 8.47 -8.25
C SER A 123 12.14 9.77 -8.84
N VAL A 124 11.71 10.69 -7.97
CA VAL A 124 11.15 11.98 -8.40
C VAL A 124 12.23 12.88 -9.02
N SER A 125 13.43 12.90 -8.43
CA SER A 125 14.54 13.74 -8.90
C SER A 125 14.94 13.43 -10.35
N LYS A 126 14.82 12.17 -10.78
CA LYS A 126 15.16 11.70 -12.13
C LYS A 126 14.06 11.99 -13.16
N HIS A 127 12.89 12.44 -12.71
CA HIS A 127 11.75 12.79 -13.56
C HIS A 127 11.37 14.26 -13.48
N LEU A 128 12.16 15.13 -12.82
CA LEU A 128 11.84 16.56 -12.70
C LEU A 128 11.72 17.27 -14.04
N ALA A 129 12.53 16.89 -15.04
CA ALA A 129 12.41 17.46 -16.38
C ALA A 129 11.02 17.22 -16.98
N PHE A 130 10.50 15.99 -16.85
CA PHE A 130 9.15 15.64 -17.26
C PHE A 130 8.11 16.38 -16.42
N ILE A 131 8.24 16.38 -15.10
CA ILE A 131 7.30 17.04 -14.20
C ILE A 131 7.19 18.53 -14.56
N ASN A 132 8.32 19.24 -14.62
CA ASN A 132 8.37 20.67 -14.91
C ASN A 132 7.79 21.02 -16.28
N ALA A 133 7.97 20.16 -17.29
CA ALA A 133 7.35 20.34 -18.60
C ALA A 133 5.82 20.17 -18.61
N ASN A 134 5.24 19.60 -17.56
CA ASN A 134 3.83 19.24 -17.46
C ASN A 134 3.10 19.88 -16.25
N LEU A 135 3.73 20.80 -15.51
CA LEU A 135 3.08 21.51 -14.40
C LEU A 135 2.01 22.52 -14.87
N GLY A 136 1.87 22.73 -16.19
CA GLY A 136 1.06 23.80 -16.75
C GLY A 136 1.66 25.18 -16.50
N GLU A 137 1.10 26.20 -17.14
CA GLU A 137 1.38 27.58 -16.72
C GLU A 137 0.79 27.80 -15.31
N PRO A 138 1.43 28.58 -14.43
CA PRO A 138 0.82 28.97 -13.17
C PRO A 138 -0.48 29.70 -13.46
N SER A 139 -1.62 29.03 -13.24
CA SER A 139 -2.93 29.60 -13.49
C SER A 139 -3.18 30.72 -12.49
N SER A 140 -3.17 31.97 -12.97
CA SER A 140 -3.90 33.05 -12.32
C SER A 140 -5.37 32.60 -12.24
N GLY A 141 -5.84 32.40 -11.01
CA GLY A 141 -7.00 31.58 -10.71
C GLY A 141 -8.25 31.84 -11.55
N SER A 142 -8.86 30.76 -12.02
CA SER A 142 -10.31 30.64 -12.07
C SER A 142 -10.69 29.22 -11.66
N ASN A 143 -11.45 29.11 -10.57
CA ASN A 143 -12.03 27.85 -10.14
C ASN A 143 -13.10 27.45 -11.15
N SER A 144 -12.83 26.40 -11.93
CA SER A 144 -13.88 25.58 -12.53
C SER A 144 -13.73 24.18 -11.96
N GLY A 145 -14.61 23.84 -11.02
CA GLY A 145 -14.67 22.52 -10.41
C GLY A 145 -15.07 21.49 -11.46
N THR A 146 -14.08 20.77 -11.97
CA THR A 146 -14.33 19.59 -12.82
C THR A 146 -14.74 18.44 -11.91
N GLN A 147 -16.00 18.03 -12.03
CA GLN A 147 -16.53 16.79 -11.44
C GLN A 147 -15.69 15.61 -11.91
N ILE A 148 -15.07 14.91 -10.95
CA ILE A 148 -14.37 13.64 -11.19
C ILE A 148 -15.45 12.58 -11.34
N SER A 149 -15.64 12.08 -12.57
CA SER A 149 -16.49 10.93 -12.83
C SER A 149 -15.85 9.65 -12.30
N GLU A 150 -16.58 8.91 -11.47
CA GLU A 150 -16.17 7.61 -10.94
C GLU A 150 -15.82 6.64 -12.08
N VAL A 151 -14.60 6.08 -12.04
CA VAL A 151 -14.18 5.03 -12.96
C VAL A 151 -14.77 3.71 -12.47
N SER A 152 -15.81 3.24 -13.17
CA SER A 152 -16.44 1.93 -12.97
C SER A 152 -15.47 0.81 -13.35
N GLY A 153 -14.91 0.15 -12.32
CA GLY A 153 -14.16 -1.10 -12.44
C GLY A 153 -14.68 -2.14 -11.45
N SER A 154 -15.06 -3.31 -11.98
CA SER A 154 -15.40 -4.57 -11.30
C SER A 154 -16.14 -4.48 -9.95
N ASN A 155 -17.46 -4.70 -9.99
CA ASN A 155 -18.42 -4.66 -8.85
C ASN A 155 -18.01 -5.42 -7.58
N LYS A 156 -17.09 -6.39 -7.66
CA LYS A 156 -16.65 -7.20 -6.53
C LYS A 156 -16.04 -6.39 -5.38
N LEU A 157 -15.30 -5.31 -5.67
CA LEU A 157 -14.72 -4.47 -4.61
C LEU A 157 -15.78 -3.57 -3.95
N ALA A 158 -16.79 -3.13 -4.71
CA ALA A 158 -17.90 -2.37 -4.16
C ALA A 158 -18.77 -3.26 -3.25
N ASP A 159 -19.03 -4.50 -3.68
CA ASP A 159 -19.79 -5.48 -2.91
C ASP A 159 -19.12 -5.82 -1.57
N LEU A 160 -17.79 -5.97 -1.56
CA LEU A 160 -17.03 -6.24 -0.34
C LEU A 160 -17.04 -5.06 0.63
N ARG A 161 -16.94 -3.82 0.13
CA ARG A 161 -17.08 -2.61 0.96
C ARG A 161 -18.48 -2.49 1.56
N HIS A 162 -19.51 -2.79 0.77
CA HIS A 162 -20.88 -2.74 1.25
C HIS A 162 -21.13 -3.76 2.36
N ARG A 163 -20.63 -4.99 2.20
CA ARG A 163 -20.72 -6.03 3.24
C ARG A 163 -20.01 -5.63 4.53
N GLU A 164 -18.83 -5.00 4.42
CA GLU A 164 -18.12 -4.45 5.58
C GLU A 164 -18.95 -3.37 6.30
N GLU A 165 -19.52 -2.43 5.54
CA GLU A 165 -20.37 -1.36 6.09
C GLU A 165 -21.59 -1.90 6.82
N GLU A 166 -22.28 -2.91 6.27
CA GLU A 166 -23.41 -3.58 6.91
C GLU A 166 -23.00 -4.28 8.20
N LEU A 167 -21.91 -5.05 8.18
CA LEU A 167 -21.39 -5.72 9.38
C LEU A 167 -21.06 -4.72 10.50
N CYS A 168 -20.37 -3.63 10.17
CA CYS A 168 -20.02 -2.63 11.15
C CYS A 168 -21.24 -1.91 11.74
N LYS A 169 -22.26 -1.68 10.90
CA LYS A 169 -23.54 -1.13 11.33
C LYS A 169 -24.29 -2.07 12.26
N ASP A 170 -24.33 -3.37 11.96
CA ASP A 170 -25.00 -4.38 12.78
C ASP A 170 -24.35 -4.53 14.16
N LEU A 171 -23.03 -4.31 14.24
CA LEU A 171 -22.26 -4.28 15.49
C LEU A 171 -22.38 -2.95 16.25
N GLY A 172 -23.10 -1.96 15.71
CA GLY A 172 -23.24 -0.63 16.32
C GLY A 172 -21.94 0.17 16.40
N LYS A 173 -20.93 -0.19 15.59
CA LYS A 173 -19.60 0.46 15.56
C LYS A 173 -19.49 1.41 14.38
N SER A 174 -18.72 2.48 14.56
CA SER A 174 -18.32 3.28 13.40
C SER A 174 -17.43 2.45 12.46
N LEU A 175 -17.41 2.81 11.18
CA LEU A 175 -16.58 2.11 10.19
C LEU A 175 -15.10 2.16 10.57
N ASP A 176 -14.63 3.25 11.19
CA ASP A 176 -13.25 3.40 11.62
C ASP A 176 -12.88 2.50 12.81
N GLU A 177 -13.81 2.25 13.72
CA GLU A 177 -13.62 1.34 14.88
C GLU A 177 -13.69 -0.13 14.48
N CYS A 178 -14.59 -0.46 13.56
CA CYS A 178 -14.89 -1.83 13.16
C CYS A 178 -13.92 -2.37 12.11
N ARG A 179 -13.53 -1.56 11.13
CA ARG A 179 -12.69 -1.99 10.01
C ARG A 179 -11.36 -2.65 10.42
N PRO A 180 -10.63 -2.20 11.45
CA PRO A 180 -9.44 -2.92 11.92
C PRO A 180 -9.74 -4.34 12.39
N GLN A 181 -10.88 -4.55 13.06
CA GLN A 181 -11.33 -5.88 13.55
C GLN A 181 -11.73 -6.76 12.37
N VAL A 182 -12.49 -6.21 11.41
CA VAL A 182 -12.85 -6.93 10.18
C VAL A 182 -11.58 -7.34 9.41
N ALA A 183 -10.63 -6.42 9.24
CA ALA A 183 -9.37 -6.71 8.56
C ALA A 183 -8.56 -7.82 9.25
N GLU A 184 -8.52 -7.82 10.58
CA GLU A 184 -7.86 -8.89 11.36
C GLU A 184 -8.58 -10.24 11.19
N CYS A 185 -9.90 -10.25 11.30
CA CYS A 185 -10.67 -11.48 11.16
C CYS A 185 -10.57 -12.07 9.76
N VAL A 186 -10.57 -11.23 8.73
CA VAL A 186 -10.34 -11.72 7.37
C VAL A 186 -8.92 -12.19 7.19
N PHE A 187 -7.94 -11.57 7.85
CA PHE A 187 -6.58 -12.08 7.85
C PHE A 187 -6.50 -13.50 8.44
N GLN A 188 -7.12 -13.72 9.61
CA GLN A 188 -7.16 -15.03 10.28
C GLN A 188 -7.93 -16.09 9.48
N ILE A 189 -9.09 -15.73 8.96
CA ILE A 189 -9.96 -16.65 8.18
C ILE A 189 -9.40 -16.90 6.80
N GLY A 190 -8.69 -15.91 6.25
CA GLY A 190 -7.86 -16.07 5.07
C GLY A 190 -6.99 -17.31 5.22
N GLU A 191 -6.33 -17.54 6.36
CA GLU A 191 -5.47 -18.73 6.59
C GLU A 191 -6.17 -20.07 6.32
N GLN A 192 -7.50 -20.08 6.43
CA GLN A 192 -8.37 -21.24 6.25
C GLN A 192 -9.21 -21.13 4.98
N ILE A 193 -8.94 -20.19 4.05
CA ILE A 193 -9.86 -19.92 2.93
C ILE A 193 -10.13 -21.15 2.04
N ASN A 194 -9.15 -22.05 1.90
CA ASN A 194 -9.27 -23.32 1.18
C ASN A 194 -10.19 -24.35 1.87
N THR A 195 -10.59 -24.12 3.11
CA THR A 195 -11.55 -24.95 3.82
C THR A 195 -12.99 -24.47 3.63
N PHE A 196 -13.21 -23.29 3.03
CA PHE A 196 -14.54 -22.77 2.77
C PHE A 196 -15.03 -23.16 1.37
N PRO A 197 -16.21 -23.80 1.26
CA PRO A 197 -16.78 -24.18 -0.03
C PRO A 197 -17.16 -23.01 -0.94
N ASN A 198 -17.36 -21.81 -0.39
CA ASN A 198 -17.72 -20.59 -1.12
C ASN A 198 -17.45 -19.31 -0.30
N GLU A 199 -17.52 -18.16 -0.97
CA GLU A 199 -17.27 -16.82 -0.38
C GLU A 199 -18.29 -16.41 0.69
N ASN A 200 -19.53 -16.92 0.66
CA ASN A 200 -20.51 -16.58 1.68
C ASN A 200 -20.18 -17.23 3.01
N LEU A 201 -19.73 -18.49 3.01
CA LEU A 201 -19.31 -19.18 4.24
C LEU A 201 -18.05 -18.56 4.84
N ALA A 202 -17.11 -18.11 4.00
CA ALA A 202 -15.97 -17.34 4.47
C ALA A 202 -16.41 -16.01 5.13
N TRP A 203 -17.42 -15.35 4.56
CA TRP A 203 -17.97 -14.11 5.12
C TRP A 203 -18.70 -14.32 6.45
N GLU A 204 -19.48 -15.39 6.61
CA GLU A 204 -20.13 -15.70 7.90
C GLU A 204 -19.10 -15.97 9.00
N ALA A 205 -18.01 -16.69 8.70
CA ALA A 205 -16.91 -16.85 9.64
C ALA A 205 -16.28 -15.50 10.04
N ILE A 206 -16.17 -14.56 9.09
CA ILE A 206 -15.64 -13.21 9.38
C ILE A 206 -16.56 -12.48 10.34
N LYS A 207 -17.88 -12.55 10.13
CA LYS A 207 -18.86 -11.97 11.05
C LYS A 207 -18.74 -12.57 12.45
N GLU A 208 -18.63 -13.89 12.56
CA GLU A 208 -18.46 -14.58 13.85
C GLU A 208 -17.19 -14.14 14.57
N CYS A 209 -16.06 -14.08 13.85
CA CYS A 209 -14.79 -13.63 14.41
C CYS A 209 -14.86 -12.18 14.93
N VAL A 210 -15.44 -11.26 14.16
CA VAL A 210 -15.55 -9.85 14.56
C VAL A 210 -16.49 -9.71 15.75
N SER A 211 -17.60 -10.46 15.76
CA SER A 211 -18.57 -10.45 16.87
C SER A 211 -18.01 -11.06 18.16
N GLY A 212 -17.08 -12.03 18.06
CA GLY A 212 -16.40 -12.65 19.20
C GLY A 212 -15.19 -11.88 19.75
N SER A 213 -14.78 -10.78 19.10
CA SER A 213 -13.64 -9.97 19.55
C SER A 213 -13.97 -8.99 20.70
N GLU A 214 -15.16 -9.09 21.30
CA GLU A 214 -15.64 -8.23 22.40
C GLU A 214 -15.39 -8.79 23.82
N GLU A 215 -14.63 -9.88 23.97
CA GLU A 215 -14.12 -10.38 25.27
C GLU A 215 -12.64 -10.04 25.48
#